data_AF-I1BQP9-F1
#
_entry.id   AF-I1BQP9-F1
#
_cell.length_a   1.000
_cell.length_b   1.000
_cell.length_c   1.000
_cell.angle_alpha   90.00
_cell.angle_beta   90.00
_cell.angle_gamma   90.00
#
_symmetry.space_group_name_H-M   'P 1'
#
loop_
_entity.id
_entity.type
_entity.pdbx_description
1 polymer ?
#
loop_
_entity_poly.entity_id
_entity_poly.type
_entity_poly.pdbx_seq_one_letter_code
_entity_poly.pdbx_strand_id
1 'polypeptide(L)' 'MSDKEYFWGPATSTIDWCEENYHVSPYLAEFFNTTTNLMFSVMFVGFGSWCFHMTLQYEMQLLDELPMIYVASIMVWHM' A
#
# COMPACT_ATOMS: atom_id res chain seq x y z
N MET A 1 -14.29 -0.08 22.17
CA MET A 1 -13.64 0.31 20.91
C MET A 1 -12.30 0.87 21.32
N SER A 2 -11.21 0.11 21.19
CA SER A 2 -9.87 0.56 21.63
C SER A 2 -9.41 1.68 20.71
N ASP A 3 -9.09 2.86 21.25
CA ASP A 3 -8.53 3.99 20.52
C ASP A 3 -7.14 3.61 19.98
N LYS A 4 -7.09 2.95 18.81
CA LYS A 4 -5.83 2.72 18.10
C LYS A 4 -5.38 4.06 17.55
N GLU A 5 -4.24 4.58 18.03
CA GLU A 5 -3.62 5.80 17.49
C GLU A 5 -3.16 5.55 16.05
N TYR A 6 -3.99 5.93 15.08
CA TYR A 6 -3.62 5.90 13.67
C TYR A 6 -2.78 7.13 13.33
N PHE A 7 -1.50 6.95 13.01
CA PHE A 7 -0.60 8.06 12.68
C PHE A 7 -1.02 8.77 11.38
N TRP A 8 -1.41 8.02 10.34
CA TRP A 8 -1.88 8.58 9.06
C TRP A 8 -3.39 8.87 9.02
N GLY A 9 -4.07 8.76 10.17
CA GLY A 9 -5.53 8.82 10.26
C GLY A 9 -6.21 7.48 9.96
N PRO A 10 -7.56 7.43 10.00
CA PRO A 10 -8.31 6.21 9.73
C PRO A 10 -8.08 5.73 8.29
N ALA A 11 -8.11 4.42 8.07
CA ALA A 11 -8.04 3.84 6.73
C ALA A 11 -9.22 4.35 5.88
N THR A 12 -8.90 4.97 4.74
CA THR A 12 -9.88 5.45 3.75
C THR A 12 -9.91 4.60 2.48
N SER A 13 -9.00 3.63 2.36
CA SER A 13 -8.95 2.67 1.27
C SER A 13 -10.24 1.85 1.17
N THR A 14 -10.55 1.38 -0.04
CA THR A 14 -11.72 0.51 -0.26
C THR A 14 -11.44 -0.94 0.13
N ILE A 15 -10.15 -1.29 0.24
CA ILE A 15 -9.67 -2.64 0.57
C ILE A 15 -8.66 -2.52 1.71
N ASP A 16 -8.78 -3.46 2.65
CA ASP A 16 -7.88 -3.68 3.78
C ASP A 16 -7.47 -5.16 3.72
N TRP A 17 -6.18 -5.48 3.90
CA TRP A 17 -5.73 -6.87 3.80
C TRP A 17 -5.92 -7.59 5.14
N CYS A 18 -5.46 -8.84 5.20
CA CYS A 18 -5.59 -9.67 6.40
C CYS A 18 -4.67 -9.22 7.55
N GLU A 19 -3.68 -8.35 7.29
CA GLU A 19 -2.74 -7.91 8.31
C GLU A 19 -3.40 -6.93 9.28
N GLU A 20 -3.09 -7.04 10.59
CA GLU A 20 -3.63 -6.10 11.56
C GLU A 20 -2.97 -4.72 11.49
N ASN A 21 -3.81 -3.70 11.30
CA ASN A 21 -3.38 -2.31 11.21
C ASN A 21 -2.72 -1.78 12.50
N TYR A 22 -1.53 -1.21 12.34
CA TYR A 22 -0.68 -0.60 13.37
C TYR A 22 -0.33 -1.53 14.55
N HIS A 23 -0.28 -2.85 14.32
CA HIS A 23 0.00 -3.83 15.38
C HIS A 23 1.49 -3.85 15.80
N VAL A 24 2.42 -3.63 14.86
CA VAL A 24 3.87 -3.71 15.11
C VAL A 24 4.54 -2.33 15.24
N SER A 25 4.09 -1.34 14.48
CA SER A 25 4.66 0.00 14.45
C SER A 25 3.56 1.06 14.37
N PRO A 26 3.69 2.21 15.06
CA PRO A 26 2.73 3.30 14.96
C PRO A 26 2.85 4.08 13.64
N TYR A 27 3.92 3.90 12.86
CA TYR A 27 4.14 4.65 11.62
C TYR A 27 3.73 3.90 10.35
N LEU A 28 3.65 2.58 10.41
CA LEU A 28 3.33 1.70 9.28
C LEU A 28 2.00 1.01 9.59
N ALA A 29 1.00 1.21 8.74
CA ALA A 29 -0.30 0.58 8.92
C ALA A 29 -0.19 -0.95 8.83
N GLU A 30 0.33 -1.49 7.73
CA GLU A 30 0.58 -2.94 7.57
C GLU A 30 2.10 -3.19 7.54
N PHE A 31 2.67 -3.64 8.66
CA PHE A 31 4.12 -3.72 8.83
C PHE A 31 4.78 -4.73 7.88
N PHE A 32 4.25 -5.95 7.80
CA PHE A 32 4.82 -7.00 6.96
C PHE A 32 4.58 -6.68 5.48
N ASN A 33 3.40 -6.18 5.11
CA ASN A 33 3.13 -5.76 3.73
C ASN A 33 3.98 -4.55 3.31
N THR A 34 4.23 -3.60 4.21
CA THR A 34 5.11 -2.45 3.91
C THR A 34 6.57 -2.86 3.79
N THR A 35 7.08 -3.68 4.71
CA THR A 35 8.50 -4.06 4.73
C THR A 35 8.88 -5.00 3.59
N THR A 36 8.00 -5.92 3.22
CA THR A 36 8.23 -6.84 2.08
C THR A 36 8.25 -6.09 0.75
N ASN A 37 7.46 -5.02 0.60
CA ASN A 37 7.48 -4.16 -0.58
C ASN A 37 8.68 -3.21 -0.67
N LEU A 38 9.47 -3.05 0.40
CA LEU A 38 10.62 -2.14 0.43
C LEU A 38 11.65 -2.44 -0.66
N MET A 39 11.89 -3.72 -0.99
CA MET A 39 12.83 -4.09 -2.06
C MET A 39 12.37 -3.62 -3.45
N PHE A 40 11.06 -3.50 -3.67
CA PHE A 40 10.49 -3.09 -4.94
C PHE A 40 10.21 -1.58 -5.02
N SER A 41 10.39 -0.85 -3.90
CA SER A 41 10.09 0.59 -3.78
C SER A 41 10.85 1.51 -4.74
N VAL A 42 11.94 1.02 -5.35
CA VAL A 42 12.69 1.77 -6.38
C VAL A 42 11.96 1.84 -7.72
N MET A 43 10.98 0.97 -7.95
CA MET A 43 10.14 0.95 -9.15
C MET A 43 8.80 1.64 -8.88
N PHE A 44 8.20 2.24 -9.91
CA PHE A 44 6.97 3.03 -9.75
C PHE A 44 5.80 2.23 -9.13
N VAL A 45 5.62 0.96 -9.54
CA VAL A 45 4.63 0.05 -8.94
C VAL A 45 4.96 -0.26 -7.48
N GLY A 46 6.20 -0.65 -7.18
CA GLY A 46 6.59 -0.98 -5.81
C GLY A 46 6.61 0.23 -4.88
N PHE A 47 6.85 1.43 -5.39
CA PHE A 47 6.70 2.67 -4.64
C PHE A 47 5.23 2.92 -4.27
N GLY A 48 4.31 2.73 -5.23
CA GLY A 48 2.87 2.80 -4.99
C GLY A 48 2.41 1.83 -3.91
N SER A 49 2.80 0.56 -4.05
CA SER A 49 2.52 -0.49 -3.06
C SER A 49 3.07 -0.16 -1.67
N TRP A 50 4.32 0.29 -1.59
CA TRP A 50 4.93 0.68 -0.32
C TRP A 50 4.19 1.84 0.36
N CYS A 51 3.83 2.89 -0.39
CA CYS A 51 3.04 4.02 0.13
C CYS A 51 1.62 3.62 0.53
N PHE A 52 0.98 2.71 -0.21
CA PHE A 52 -0.34 2.21 0.10
C PHE A 52 -0.35 1.44 1.42
N HIS A 53 0.51 0.43 1.57
CA HIS A 53 0.58 -0.38 2.79
C HIS A 53 1.05 0.40 4.03
N MET A 54 1.83 1.48 3.83
CA MET A 54 2.22 2.37 4.92
C MET A 54 1.02 3.17 5.47
N THR A 55 0.09 3.59 4.61
CA THR A 55 -0.89 4.64 4.94
C THR A 55 -2.37 4.20 4.91
N LEU A 56 -2.72 3.21 4.08
CA LEU A 56 -4.09 2.76 3.79
C LEU A 56 -5.04 3.89 3.37
N GLN A 57 -4.51 4.84 2.59
CA GLN A 57 -5.28 5.95 2.03
C GLN A 57 -5.74 5.63 0.62
N TYR A 58 -6.97 6.04 0.27
CA TYR A 58 -7.55 5.82 -1.06
C TYR A 58 -6.68 6.40 -2.19
N GLU A 59 -6.07 7.56 -1.96
CA GLU A 59 -5.19 8.21 -2.92
C GLU A 59 -3.94 7.37 -3.21
N MET A 60 -3.40 6.71 -2.17
CA MET A 60 -2.25 5.81 -2.31
C MET A 60 -2.66 4.45 -2.89
N GLN A 61 -3.89 3.99 -2.66
CA GLN A 61 -4.44 2.82 -3.35
C GLN A 61 -4.47 3.03 -4.86
N LEU A 62 -4.87 4.22 -5.32
CA LEU A 62 -4.85 4.55 -6.74
C LEU A 62 -3.41 4.52 -7.32
N LEU A 63 -2.43 4.93 -6.51
CA LEU A 63 -1.01 4.91 -6.88
C LEU A 63 -0.44 3.48 -6.92
N ASP A 64 -1.04 2.51 -6.25
CA ASP A 64 -0.65 1.10 -6.36
C ASP A 64 -1.34 0.43 -7.56
N GLU A 65 -2.67 0.55 -7.67
CA GLU A 65 -3.47 -0.20 -8.64
C GLU A 65 -3.32 0.31 -10.09
N LEU A 66 -3.34 1.63 -10.33
CA LEU A 66 -3.29 2.16 -11.71
C LEU A 66 -1.96 1.82 -12.41
N PRO A 67 -0.79 1.97 -11.76
CA PRO A 67 0.48 1.62 -12.39
C PRO A 67 0.60 0.12 -12.69
N MET A 68 0.05 -0.75 -11.84
CA MET A 68 0.01 -2.20 -12.11
C MET A 68 -0.75 -2.50 -13.40
N ILE A 69 -1.95 -1.94 -13.57
CA ILE A 69 -2.78 -2.12 -14.76
C ILE A 69 -2.08 -1.57 -16.01
N TYR A 70 -1.47 -0.39 -15.90
CA TYR A 70 -0.78 0.25 -17.01
C TYR A 70 0.44 -0.56 -17.47
N VAL A 71 1.28 -0.99 -16.54
CA VAL A 71 2.46 -1.81 -16.85
C VAL A 71 2.05 -3.16 -17.45
N ALA A 72 1.05 -3.83 -16.88
CA ALA A 72 0.53 -5.08 -17.43
C ALA A 72 0.00 -4.91 -18.86
N SER A 73 -0.73 -3.82 -19.13
CA SER A 73 -1.26 -3.51 -20.46
C SER A 73 -0.14 -3.25 -21.49
N ILE A 74 0.91 -2.53 -21.10
CA ILE A 74 2.09 -2.30 -21.96
C ILE A 74 2.80 -3.62 -22.27
N MET A 75 3.01 -4.46 -21.26
CA MET A 75 3.69 -5.74 -21.43
C MET A 75 2.90 -6.66 -22.37
N VAL A 76 1.56 -6.70 -22.23
CA VAL A 76 0.70 -7.47 -23.13
C VAL A 76 0.67 -6.89 -24.55
N TRP A 77 0.65 -5.57 -24.70
CA TRP A 77 0.61 -4.94 -26.02
C TRP A 77 1.92 -5.07 -26.81
N HIS A 78 3.06 -5.18 -26.12
CA HIS A 78 4.38 -5.38 -26.75
C HIS A 78 4.81 -6.85 -26.84
N MET A 79 3.97 -7.80 -26.40
CA MET A 79 4.21 -9.24 -26.55
C MET A 79 3.68 -9.78 -27.88
#